data_AF-A0A661GBN9-F1
#
_entry.id   AF-A0A661GBN9-F1
#
_cell.length_a   1.000
_cell.length_b   1.000
_cell.length_c   1.000
_cell.angle_alpha   90.00
_cell.angle_beta   90.00
_cell.angle_gamma   90.00
#
_symmetry.space_group_name_H-M   'P 1'
#
loop_
_entity.id
_entity.type
_entity.pdbx_description
1 polymer ?
#
loop_
_entity_poly.entity_id
_entity_poly.type
_entity_poly.pdbx_seq_one_letter_code
_entity_poly.pdbx_strand_id
1 'polypeptide(L)'
;MSDVSIDGTSIAEGKVKPEWIDVNGHMNVAWYVLIFDLAVDDLWAEFGITDEYIKETNGSTFAVECHITYQTELLEDDPYIVT
;
A
#
# COMPACT_ATOMS: atom_id res chain seq x y z
N MET A 1 -10.65 -13.01 -13.75
CA MET A 1 -10.97 -12.25 -12.54
C MET A 1 -12.35 -11.67 -12.74
N SER A 2 -13.29 -12.00 -11.87
CA SER A 2 -14.63 -11.38 -11.89
C SER A 2 -14.49 -9.86 -11.82
N ASP A 3 -15.38 -9.16 -12.50
CA ASP A 3 -15.48 -7.70 -12.59
C ASP A 3 -15.82 -7.13 -11.20
N VAL A 4 -14.84 -7.11 -10.29
CA VAL A 4 -14.97 -6.44 -8.99
C VAL A 4 -14.90 -4.96 -9.31
N SER A 5 -16.04 -4.25 -9.20
CA SER A 5 -16.01 -2.79 -9.27
C SER A 5 -15.32 -2.29 -8.01
N ILE A 6 -14.14 -1.72 -8.18
CA ILE A 6 -13.41 -1.09 -7.09
C ILE A 6 -13.88 0.37 -7.03
N ASP A 7 -14.56 0.72 -5.95
CA ASP A 7 -14.94 2.11 -5.67
C ASP A 7 -13.74 2.84 -5.04
N GLY A 8 -13.10 3.75 -5.79
CA GLY A 8 -11.94 4.50 -5.31
C GLY A 8 -11.03 4.99 -6.42
N THR A 9 -9.99 5.77 -6.07
CA THR A 9 -8.95 6.20 -7.00
C THR A 9 -7.83 5.17 -6.94
N SER A 10 -7.43 4.57 -8.06
CA SER A 10 -6.23 3.71 -8.05
C SER A 10 -4.98 4.54 -7.77
N ILE A 11 -4.25 4.18 -6.72
CA ILE A 11 -3.02 4.89 -6.30
C ILE A 11 -1.77 4.08 -6.65
N ALA A 12 -1.76 2.79 -6.34
CA ALA A 12 -0.62 1.92 -6.59
C ALA A 12 -1.09 0.53 -7.05
N GLU A 13 -0.30 -0.13 -7.89
CA GLU A 13 -0.53 -1.51 -8.32
C GLU A 13 0.78 -2.29 -8.37
N GLY A 14 0.67 -3.62 -8.27
CA GLY A 14 1.84 -4.48 -8.30
C GLY A 14 1.51 -5.95 -8.20
N LYS A 15 2.52 -6.74 -7.88
CA LYS A 15 2.42 -8.18 -7.62
C LYS A 15 3.15 -8.54 -6.34
N VAL A 16 2.64 -9.53 -5.62
CA VAL A 16 3.29 -10.05 -4.43
C VAL A 16 4.65 -10.66 -4.79
N LYS A 17 5.70 -10.17 -4.14
CA LYS A 17 7.08 -10.59 -4.42
C LYS A 17 7.43 -11.89 -3.68
N PRO A 18 8.34 -12.72 -4.22
CA PRO A 18 8.77 -13.96 -3.55
C PRO A 18 9.32 -13.72 -2.15
N GLU A 19 10.07 -12.64 -1.94
CA GLU A 19 10.62 -12.27 -0.63
C GLU A 19 9.55 -11.84 0.41
N TRP A 20 8.29 -11.72 0.00
CA TRP A 20 7.18 -11.35 0.88
C TRP A 20 6.44 -12.54 1.47
N ILE A 21 6.69 -13.74 0.94
CA ILE A 21 6.06 -14.96 1.37
C ILE A 21 6.70 -15.45 2.67
N ASP A 22 5.86 -15.68 3.68
CA ASP A 22 6.33 -16.23 4.95
C ASP A 22 6.38 -17.76 4.94
N VAL A 23 6.78 -18.33 6.08
CA VAL A 23 6.92 -19.79 6.26
C VAL A 23 5.61 -20.57 6.09
N ASN A 24 4.45 -19.91 6.13
CA ASN A 24 3.15 -20.53 5.91
C ASN A 24 2.77 -20.56 4.41
N GLY A 25 3.58 -19.94 3.54
CA GLY A 25 3.37 -19.95 2.09
C GLY A 25 2.43 -18.87 1.57
N HIS A 26 2.08 -17.88 2.40
CA HIS A 26 1.31 -16.70 2.01
C HIS A 26 2.05 -15.42 2.39
N MET A 27 1.61 -14.30 1.83
CA MET A 27 2.20 -12.99 2.08
C MET A 27 2.20 -12.65 3.58
N ASN A 28 3.36 -12.26 4.11
CA ASN A 28 3.48 -11.83 5.49
C ASN A 28 2.69 -10.53 5.73
N VAL A 29 2.02 -10.44 6.88
CA VAL A 29 1.18 -9.29 7.26
C VAL A 29 1.91 -7.94 7.23
N ALA A 30 3.23 -7.92 7.49
CA ALA A 30 4.02 -6.68 7.46
C ALA A 30 4.08 -6.04 6.07
N TRP A 31 4.01 -6.85 5.00
CA TRP A 31 4.06 -6.34 3.64
C TRP A 31 2.77 -5.66 3.19
N TYR A 32 1.63 -6.04 3.77
CA TYR A 32 0.37 -5.31 3.54
C TYR A 32 0.49 -3.89 4.10
N VAL A 33 1.02 -3.75 5.33
CA VAL A 33 1.27 -2.44 5.95
C VAL A 33 2.19 -1.60 5.07
N LEU A 34 3.31 -2.17 4.60
CA LEU A 34 4.26 -1.45 3.75
C LEU A 34 3.61 -0.96 2.45
N ILE A 35 2.84 -1.81 1.78
CA ILE A 35 2.19 -1.44 0.52
C ILE A 35 1.19 -0.30 0.73
N PHE A 36 0.41 -0.35 1.81
CA PHE A 36 -0.51 0.74 2.14
C PHE A 36 0.22 2.03 2.50
N ASP A 37 1.31 1.95 3.26
CA ASP A 37 2.12 3.10 3.66
C ASP A 37 2.73 3.81 2.43
N LEU A 38 3.35 3.04 1.53
CA LEU A 38 3.92 3.58 0.28
C LEU A 38 2.85 4.18 -0.64
N ALA A 39 1.68 3.54 -0.73
CA ALA A 39 0.58 4.11 -1.53
C ALA A 39 0.06 5.42 -0.93
N VAL A 40 0.03 5.56 0.41
CA VAL A 40 -0.33 6.83 1.05
C VAL A 40 0.69 7.93 0.73
N ASP A 41 1.99 7.62 0.68
CA ASP A 41 3.02 8.56 0.23
C ASP A 41 2.79 9.00 -1.24
N ASP A 42 2.46 8.06 -2.13
CA ASP A 42 2.12 8.37 -3.52
C ASP A 42 0.89 9.30 -3.60
N LEU A 43 -0.15 9.05 -2.80
CA LEU A 43 -1.34 9.92 -2.70
C LEU A 43 -1.00 11.30 -2.12
N TRP A 44 -0.12 11.38 -1.12
CA TRP A 44 0.36 12.64 -0.54
C TRP A 44 1.09 13.51 -1.57
N ALA A 45 1.85 12.89 -2.47
CA ALA A 45 2.47 13.61 -3.58
C ALA A 45 1.43 14.27 -4.50
N GLU A 46 0.26 13.65 -4.74
CA GLU A 46 -0.83 14.25 -5.51
C GLU A 46 -1.43 15.50 -4.84
N PHE A 47 -1.41 15.54 -3.51
CA PHE A 47 -1.82 16.72 -2.72
C PHE A 47 -0.70 17.74 -2.50
N GLY A 48 0.48 17.53 -3.09
CA GLY A 48 1.62 18.43 -2.99
C GLY A 48 2.49 18.26 -1.75
N ILE A 49 2.20 17.26 -0.91
CA ILE A 49 3.06 16.88 0.23
C ILE A 49 4.16 15.97 -0.31
N THR A 50 5.09 16.59 -1.05
CA THR A 50 6.23 15.90 -1.67
C THR A 50 7.46 15.92 -0.77
N ASP A 51 8.47 15.12 -1.11
CA ASP A 51 9.82 15.21 -0.53
C ASP A 51 10.39 16.64 -0.53
N GLU A 52 10.15 17.39 -1.62
CA GLU A 52 10.61 18.77 -1.74
C GLU A 52 9.86 19.68 -0.75
N TYR A 53 8.53 19.55 -0.68
CA TYR A 53 7.71 20.29 0.28
C TYR A 53 8.17 20.05 1.73
N ILE A 54 8.47 18.81 2.10
CA ILE A 54 8.94 18.47 3.46
C ILE A 54 10.29 19.14 3.73
N LYS A 55 11.22 19.11 2.79
CA LYS A 55 12.55 19.72 2.93
C LYS A 55 12.49 21.24 3.03
N GLU A 56 11.65 21.88 2.23
CA GLU A 56 11.53 23.34 2.18
C GLU A 56 10.77 23.93 3.38
N THR A 57 9.72 23.25 3.83
CA THR A 57 8.80 23.80 4.83
C THR A 57 9.01 23.22 6.23
N ASN A 58 9.72 22.11 6.35
CA ASN A 58 9.80 21.30 7.57
C ASN A 58 8.40 20.87 8.11
N GLY A 59 7.39 20.85 7.22
CA GLY A 59 6.05 20.36 7.48
C GLY A 59 5.85 18.98 6.86
N SER A 60 5.23 18.06 7.60
CA SER A 60 4.92 16.70 7.13
C SER A 60 3.72 16.12 7.89
N THR A 61 3.32 14.92 7.51
CA THR A 61 2.33 14.09 8.20
C THR A 61 3.01 12.99 9.00
N PHE A 62 2.29 12.40 9.95
CA PHE A 62 2.71 11.17 10.61
C PHE A 62 1.49 10.28 10.85
N ALA A 63 1.66 8.97 10.69
CA ALA A 63 0.61 8.01 11.00
C ALA A 63 0.47 7.87 12.53
N VAL A 64 -0.73 8.12 13.06
CA VAL A 64 -1.06 7.95 14.48
C VAL A 64 -1.54 6.53 14.76
N GLU A 65 -2.36 5.99 13.84
CA GLU A 65 -3.02 4.69 13.96
C GLU A 65 -3.27 4.13 12.55
N CYS A 66 -3.28 2.80 12.41
CA CYS A 66 -3.86 2.12 11.26
C CYS A 66 -4.77 0.98 11.74
N HIS A 67 -5.81 0.70 10.97
CA HIS A 67 -6.70 -0.44 11.18
C HIS A 67 -6.76 -1.25 9.90
N ILE A 68 -6.18 -2.46 9.93
CA ILE A 68 -6.12 -3.36 8.78
C ILE A 68 -6.95 -4.61 9.06
N THR A 69 -7.76 -5.00 8.08
CA THR A 69 -8.49 -6.27 8.10
C THR A 69 -8.02 -7.14 6.95
N TYR A 70 -7.76 -8.41 7.22
CA TYR A 70 -7.27 -9.37 6.23
C TYR A 70 -8.42 -10.29 5.82
N GLN A 71 -8.95 -10.07 4.61
CA GLN A 71 -10.16 -10.78 4.14
C GLN A 71 -9.81 -12.02 3.30
N THR A 72 -8.66 -12.01 2.64
CA THR A 72 -8.20 -13.11 1.78
C THR A 72 -6.67 -13.08 1.77
N GLU A 73 -6.06 -14.26 1.78
CA GLU A 73 -4.61 -14.40 1.65
C GLU A 73 -4.16 -14.07 0.22
N LEU A 74 -3.02 -13.39 0.09
CA LEU A 74 -2.32 -13.24 -1.18
C LEU A 74 -1.12 -14.18 -1.24
N LEU A 75 -0.93 -14.79 -2.41
CA LEU A 75 0.16 -15.70 -2.73
C LEU A 75 1.19 -15.02 -3.63
N GLU A 76 2.33 -15.68 -3.85
CA GLU A 76 3.35 -15.21 -4.79
C GLU A 76 2.74 -14.90 -6.17
N ASP A 77 3.18 -13.81 -6.79
CA ASP A 77 2.72 -13.31 -8.09
C ASP A 77 1.25 -12.85 -8.17
N ASP A 78 0.46 -12.98 -7.10
CA ASP A 78 -0.90 -12.43 -7.09
C ASP A 78 -0.85 -10.91 -7.33
N PRO A 79 -1.68 -10.39 -8.25
CA PRO A 79 -1.74 -8.96 -8.49
C PRO A 79 -2.50 -8.28 -7.34
N TYR A 80 -2.05 -7.08 -6.98
CA TYR A 80 -2.75 -6.22 -6.05
C TYR A 80 -2.88 -4.81 -6.63
N ILE A 81 -3.91 -4.13 -6.15
CA ILE A 81 -4.18 -2.71 -6.40
C ILE A 81 -4.54 -2.07 -5.06
N VAL A 82 -4.02 -0.88 -4.81
CA VAL A 82 -4.36 -0.02 -3.68
C VAL A 82 -5.15 1.17 -4.21
N THR A 83 -6.24 1.49 -3.53
CA THR A 83 -7.19 2.54 -3.91
C THR A 83 -7.51 3.49 -2.77
#